data_AF-A0A660QY67-F1
#
_entry.id   AF-A0A660QY67-F1
#
_cell.length_a   1.000
_cell.length_b   1.000
_cell.length_c   1.000
_cell.angle_alpha   90.00
_cell.angle_beta   90.00
_cell.angle_gamma   90.00
#
_symmetry.space_group_name_H-M   'P 1'
#
loop_
_entity.id
_entity.type
_entity.pdbx_description
1 polymer ?
#
loop_
_entity_poly.entity_id
_entity_poly.type
_entity_poly.pdbx_seq_one_letter_code
_entity_poly.pdbx_strand_id
1 'polypeptide(L)'
;MIDFFLQFHPVMQALIATLFTWGVTAAGAALVFTPGIVKPKVMDCMLGFAAGVMIAASFWSLLAPGIAMAEELGHTPWLTAAIGFLGGGIFMRVIDKFLPHLHPSLAMDHSEGVKTSWQRSTLLVLAITLHNIPEGLAVGVAFGAVAAGLPSATIGAAIALA
;
A
#
# COMPACT_ATOMS: atom_id res chain seq x y z
N MET A 1 14.55 -21.85 -3.55
CA MET A 1 13.33 -21.10 -3.96
C MET A 1 13.65 -19.62 -4.13
N ILE A 2 14.27 -18.98 -3.14
CA ILE A 2 14.74 -17.58 -3.25
C ILE A 2 15.78 -17.43 -4.38
N ASP A 3 16.72 -18.37 -4.53
CA ASP A 3 17.75 -18.30 -5.58
C ASP A 3 17.18 -18.34 -7.00
N PHE A 4 16.05 -19.01 -7.20
CA PHE A 4 15.34 -19.01 -8.49
C PHE A 4 14.65 -17.67 -8.74
N PHE A 5 14.05 -17.08 -7.71
CA PHE A 5 13.41 -15.78 -7.79
C PHE A 5 14.41 -14.65 -8.09
N LEU A 6 15.61 -14.73 -7.51
CA LEU A 6 16.69 -13.76 -7.72
C LEU A 6 17.24 -13.74 -9.15
N GLN A 7 17.01 -14.77 -9.97
CA GLN A 7 17.43 -14.81 -11.37
C GLN A 7 16.62 -13.88 -12.28
N PHE A 8 15.42 -13.49 -11.85
CA PHE A 8 14.56 -12.62 -12.64
C PHE A 8 14.99 -11.16 -12.55
N HIS A 9 14.68 -10.39 -13.60
CA HIS A 9 14.86 -8.93 -13.59
C HIS A 9 14.07 -8.28 -12.44
N PRO A 10 14.58 -7.24 -11.77
CA PRO A 10 13.91 -6.61 -10.62
C PRO A 10 12.45 -6.19 -10.86
N VAL A 11 12.15 -5.71 -12.07
CA VAL A 11 10.76 -5.39 -12.48
C VAL A 11 9.87 -6.63 -12.47
N MET A 12 10.39 -7.77 -12.89
CA MET A 12 9.67 -9.04 -12.85
C MET A 12 9.52 -9.55 -11.42
N GLN A 13 10.54 -9.37 -10.56
CA GLN A 13 10.44 -9.69 -9.14
C GLN A 13 9.32 -8.87 -8.48
N ALA A 14 9.30 -7.56 -8.70
CA ALA A 14 8.25 -6.67 -8.20
C ALA A 14 6.87 -7.02 -8.78
N LEU A 15 6.79 -7.39 -10.06
CA LEU A 15 5.54 -7.84 -10.69
C LEU A 15 5.01 -9.13 -10.06
N ILE A 16 5.87 -10.13 -9.84
CA ILE A 16 5.48 -11.39 -9.20
C ILE A 16 5.03 -11.12 -7.75
N ALA A 17 5.76 -10.28 -7.02
CA ALA A 17 5.41 -9.90 -5.64
C ALA A 17 4.06 -9.17 -5.57
N THR A 18 3.80 -8.24 -6.49
CA THR A 18 2.51 -7.52 -6.54
C THR A 18 1.36 -8.37 -7.07
N LEU A 19 1.62 -9.33 -7.95
CA LEU A 19 0.62 -10.35 -8.33
C LEU A 19 0.30 -11.29 -7.17
N PHE A 20 1.29 -11.58 -6.33
CA PHE A 20 1.08 -12.34 -5.10
C PHE A 20 0.18 -11.59 -4.12
N THR A 21 0.47 -10.32 -3.80
CA THR A 21 -0.40 -9.50 -2.92
C THR A 21 -1.82 -9.37 -3.46
N TRP A 22 -1.95 -9.18 -4.79
CA TRP A 22 -3.25 -9.18 -5.47
C TRP A 22 -3.97 -10.53 -5.31
N GLY A 23 -3.26 -11.65 -5.48
CA GLY A 23 -3.81 -13.00 -5.32
C GLY A 23 -4.30 -13.26 -3.90
N VAL A 24 -3.56 -12.82 -2.88
CA VAL A 24 -3.98 -12.91 -1.47
C VAL A 24 -5.22 -12.04 -1.21
N THR A 25 -5.28 -10.85 -1.80
CA THR A 25 -6.47 -9.97 -1.73
C THR A 25 -7.68 -10.63 -2.38
N ALA A 26 -7.51 -11.22 -3.56
CA ALA A 26 -8.58 -11.95 -4.26
C ALA A 26 -9.04 -13.18 -3.47
N ALA A 27 -8.13 -13.91 -2.84
CA ALA A 27 -8.45 -15.03 -1.96
C ALA A 27 -9.23 -14.58 -0.72
N GLY A 28 -8.86 -13.46 -0.10
CA GLY A 28 -9.61 -12.85 0.99
C GLY A 28 -11.02 -12.41 0.55
N ALA A 29 -11.14 -11.81 -0.63
CA ALA A 29 -12.43 -11.39 -1.20
C ALA A 29 -13.34 -12.59 -1.52
N ALA A 30 -12.79 -13.75 -1.87
CA ALA A 30 -13.56 -14.96 -2.15
C ALA A 30 -14.38 -15.45 -0.94
N LEU A 31 -14.05 -15.01 0.29
CA LEU A 31 -14.86 -15.28 1.48
C LEU A 31 -16.30 -14.76 1.35
N VAL A 32 -16.57 -13.81 0.45
CA VAL A 32 -17.94 -13.33 0.16
C VAL A 32 -18.87 -14.43 -0.35
N PHE A 33 -18.33 -15.50 -0.96
CA PHE A 33 -19.12 -16.64 -1.43
C PHE A 33 -19.47 -17.64 -0.32
N THR A 34 -18.89 -17.47 0.86
CA THR A 34 -19.18 -18.34 2.01
C THR A 34 -20.54 -17.93 2.61
N PRO A 35 -21.51 -18.85 2.75
CA PRO A 35 -22.79 -18.53 3.36
C PRO A 35 -22.62 -18.14 4.84
N GLY A 36 -22.83 -16.87 5.17
CA GLY A 36 -22.79 -16.38 6.54
C GLY A 36 -22.53 -14.88 6.65
N ILE A 37 -23.06 -14.24 7.70
CA ILE A 37 -22.74 -12.85 8.02
C ILE A 37 -21.47 -12.85 8.86
N VAL A 38 -20.40 -12.21 8.36
CA VAL A 38 -19.20 -11.96 9.17
C VAL A 38 -19.61 -11.09 10.36
N LYS A 39 -19.38 -11.57 11.57
CA LYS A 39 -19.73 -10.82 12.80
C LYS A 39 -18.98 -9.49 12.79
N PRO A 40 -19.62 -8.35 13.12
CA PRO A 40 -18.98 -7.03 13.13
C PRO A 40 -17.67 -7.00 13.93
N LYS A 41 -17.63 -7.64 15.11
CA LYS A 41 -16.41 -7.75 15.92
C LYS A 41 -15.24 -8.41 15.18
N VAL A 42 -15.52 -9.41 14.35
CA VAL A 42 -14.47 -10.08 13.55
C VAL A 42 -13.97 -9.12 12.47
N MET A 43 -14.88 -8.39 11.81
CA MET A 43 -14.51 -7.36 10.85
C MET A 43 -13.65 -6.27 11.49
N ASP A 44 -14.04 -5.75 12.65
CA ASP A 44 -13.29 -4.72 13.38
C ASP A 44 -11.89 -5.22 13.77
N CYS A 45 -11.77 -6.47 14.23
CA CYS A 45 -10.46 -7.08 14.51
C CYS A 45 -9.60 -7.20 13.24
N MET A 46 -10.18 -7.59 12.10
CA MET A 46 -9.45 -7.71 10.83
C MET A 46 -8.97 -6.34 10.34
N LEU A 47 -9.83 -5.31 10.39
CA LEU A 47 -9.48 -3.94 10.02
C LEU A 47 -8.41 -3.36 10.94
N GLY A 48 -8.54 -3.56 12.26
CA GLY A 48 -7.54 -3.12 13.24
C GLY A 48 -6.18 -3.82 13.07
N PHE A 49 -6.19 -5.13 12.78
CA PHE A 49 -4.97 -5.87 12.46
C PHE A 49 -4.30 -5.34 11.20
N ALA A 50 -5.05 -5.16 10.10
CA ALA A 50 -4.52 -4.62 8.86
C ALA A 50 -3.93 -3.21 9.06
N ALA A 51 -4.65 -2.32 9.74
CA ALA A 51 -4.15 -0.98 10.07
C ALA A 51 -2.86 -1.02 10.89
N GLY A 52 -2.77 -1.92 11.88
CA GLY A 52 -1.58 -2.11 12.70
C GLY A 52 -0.36 -2.59 11.90
N VAL A 53 -0.55 -3.59 11.03
CA VAL A 53 0.51 -4.08 10.14
C VAL A 53 0.99 -2.98 9.21
N MET A 54 0.09 -2.20 8.63
CA MET A 54 0.46 -1.10 7.71
C MET A 54 1.20 0.04 8.42
N ILE A 55 0.81 0.40 9.64
CA ILE A 55 1.55 1.38 10.45
C ILE A 55 2.96 0.86 10.75
N ALA A 56 3.10 -0.41 11.14
CA ALA A 56 4.42 -0.99 11.39
C ALA A 56 5.29 -1.02 10.11
N ALA A 57 4.75 -1.52 9.00
CA ALA A 57 5.46 -1.56 7.72
C ALA A 57 5.89 -0.15 7.27
N SER A 58 5.05 0.87 7.47
CA SER A 58 5.38 2.25 7.12
C SER A 58 6.63 2.77 7.84
N PHE A 59 6.87 2.35 9.08
CA PHE A 59 8.05 2.76 9.83
C PHE A 59 9.25 1.84 9.60
N TRP A 60 9.11 0.54 9.88
CA TRP A 60 10.24 -0.40 9.88
C TRP A 60 10.68 -0.81 8.47
N SER A 61 9.75 -0.92 7.52
CA SER A 61 10.05 -1.39 6.16
C SER A 61 10.28 -0.25 5.17
N LEU A 62 9.81 0.96 5.47
CA LEU A 62 9.89 2.11 4.54
C LEU A 62 10.64 3.30 5.14
N LEU A 63 10.15 3.89 6.25
CA LEU A 63 10.70 5.15 6.76
C LEU A 63 12.12 4.99 7.33
N ALA A 64 12.35 4.00 8.19
CA ALA A 64 13.67 3.77 8.80
C ALA A 64 14.74 3.40 7.74
N PRO A 65 14.48 2.47 6.80
CA PRO A 65 15.38 2.24 5.67
C PRO A 65 15.57 3.49 4.79
N GLY A 66 14.52 4.27 4.55
CA GLY A 66 14.59 5.52 3.79
C GLY A 66 15.48 6.59 4.44
N ILE A 67 15.48 6.68 5.77
CA ILE A 67 16.37 7.57 6.54
C ILE A 67 17.82 7.10 6.40
N ALA A 68 18.09 5.80 6.58
CA ALA A 68 19.44 5.24 6.42
C ALA A 68 19.97 5.44 4.99
N MET A 69 19.13 5.21 3.98
CA MET A 69 19.46 5.43 2.57
C MET A 69 19.79 6.90 2.28
N ALA A 70 19.07 7.84 2.89
CA ALA A 70 19.37 9.27 2.75
C ALA A 70 20.75 9.63 3.33
N GLU A 71 21.14 9.01 4.44
CA GLU A 71 22.47 9.20 5.05
C GLU A 71 23.58 8.64 4.15
N GLU A 72 23.39 7.43 3.61
CA GLU A 72 24.32 6.76 2.70
C GLU A 72 24.57 7.57 1.41
N LEU A 73 23.54 8.25 0.91
CA LEU A 73 23.61 9.10 -0.29
C LEU A 73 24.18 10.50 0.01
N GLY A 74 24.57 10.80 1.26
CA GLY A 74 25.10 12.11 1.66
C GLY A 74 24.03 13.21 1.78
N HIS A 75 22.75 12.85 1.81
CA HIS A 75 21.65 13.79 2.06
C HIS A 75 21.45 14.01 3.56
N THR A 76 20.67 15.04 3.92
CA THR A 76 20.25 15.26 5.31
C THR A 76 19.10 14.29 5.65
N PRO A 77 19.29 13.31 6.56
CA PRO A 77 18.35 12.17 6.68
C PRO A 77 16.95 12.58 7.14
N TRP A 78 16.86 13.36 8.22
CA TRP A 78 15.58 13.82 8.75
C TRP A 78 14.80 14.70 7.75
N LEU A 79 15.51 15.52 7.00
CA LEU A 79 14.91 16.46 6.04
C LEU A 79 14.37 15.69 4.83
N THR A 80 15.14 14.74 4.30
CA THR A 80 14.73 13.89 3.17
C THR A 80 13.50 13.07 3.54
N ALA A 81 13.51 12.45 4.72
CA ALA A 81 12.38 11.69 5.23
C ALA A 81 11.13 12.57 5.45
N ALA A 82 11.29 13.77 6.03
CA ALA A 82 10.19 14.70 6.23
C ALA A 82 9.57 15.16 4.89
N ILE A 83 10.39 15.49 3.90
CA ILE A 83 9.93 15.89 2.57
C ILE A 83 9.19 14.74 1.89
N GLY A 84 9.74 13.52 1.92
CA GLY A 84 9.10 12.34 1.33
C GLY A 84 7.78 11.99 2.00
N PHE A 85 7.77 11.96 3.33
CA PHE A 85 6.58 11.63 4.12
C PHE A 85 5.45 12.66 3.95
N LEU A 86 5.77 13.95 4.11
CA LEU A 86 4.79 15.03 3.92
C LEU A 86 4.34 15.13 2.45
N GLY A 87 5.26 14.95 1.50
CA GLY A 87 4.94 14.91 0.08
C GLY A 87 3.96 13.80 -0.26
N GLY A 88 4.18 12.59 0.25
CA GLY A 88 3.25 11.47 0.13
C GLY A 88 1.89 11.75 0.79
N GLY A 89 1.89 12.34 1.99
CA GLY A 89 0.65 12.72 2.69
C GLY A 89 -0.15 13.79 1.94
N ILE A 90 0.51 14.82 1.40
CA ILE A 90 -0.12 15.85 0.57
C ILE A 90 -0.65 15.23 -0.73
N PHE A 91 0.12 14.36 -1.37
CA PHE A 91 -0.31 13.64 -2.57
C PHE A 91 -1.60 12.84 -2.32
N MET A 92 -1.65 12.06 -1.23
CA MET A 92 -2.85 11.34 -0.84
C MET A 92 -4.02 12.27 -0.52
N ARG A 93 -3.76 13.40 0.16
CA ARG A 93 -4.80 14.40 0.46
C ARG A 93 -5.37 15.06 -0.80
N VAL A 94 -4.54 15.29 -1.81
CA VAL A 94 -4.96 15.82 -3.11
C VAL A 94 -5.84 14.80 -3.82
N ILE A 95 -5.38 13.54 -3.90
CA ILE A 95 -6.14 12.43 -4.48
C ILE A 95 -7.52 12.32 -3.83
N ASP A 96 -7.55 12.24 -2.50
CA ASP A 96 -8.77 12.15 -1.68
C ASP A 96 -9.74 13.30 -1.95
N LYS A 97 -9.23 14.53 -2.06
CA LYS A 97 -10.05 15.73 -2.32
C LYS A 97 -10.69 15.74 -3.72
N PHE A 98 -10.01 15.20 -4.73
CA PHE A 98 -10.52 15.22 -6.10
C PHE A 98 -11.40 14.00 -6.42
N LEU A 99 -11.13 12.88 -5.76
CA LEU A 99 -11.80 11.64 -6.10
C LEU A 99 -13.18 11.55 -5.50
N PRO A 100 -14.21 11.36 -6.34
CA PRO A 100 -15.55 11.09 -5.85
C PRO A 100 -15.53 9.74 -5.13
N HIS A 101 -15.78 9.76 -3.83
CA HIS A 101 -15.85 8.53 -3.04
C HIS A 101 -16.94 8.64 -1.97
N LEU A 102 -17.42 7.48 -1.52
CA LEU A 102 -18.49 7.36 -0.54
C LEU A 102 -17.92 6.76 0.75
N HIS A 103 -18.09 7.47 1.87
CA HIS A 103 -17.89 6.86 3.18
C HIS A 103 -19.10 5.98 3.54
N PRO A 104 -18.90 4.72 4.00
CA PRO A 104 -20.00 3.78 4.27
C PRO A 104 -21.06 4.25 5.26
N SER A 105 -20.77 5.27 6.08
CA SER A 105 -21.63 5.81 7.14
C SER A 105 -22.37 7.12 6.78
N LEU A 106 -22.12 7.71 5.61
CA LEU A 106 -22.73 8.99 5.21
C LEU A 106 -23.77 8.79 4.10
N ALA A 107 -24.89 9.52 4.20
CA ALA A 107 -25.92 9.55 3.16
C ALA A 107 -25.35 10.05 1.83
N MET A 108 -25.94 9.65 0.70
CA MET A 108 -25.53 10.02 -0.67
C MET A 108 -25.44 11.54 -0.94
N ASP A 109 -25.97 12.37 -0.04
CA ASP A 109 -25.87 13.84 -0.01
C ASP A 109 -24.44 14.33 0.31
N HIS A 110 -23.65 13.55 1.04
CA HIS A 110 -22.29 13.90 1.47
C HIS A 110 -21.21 13.09 0.73
N SER A 111 -21.31 12.97 -0.59
CA SER A 111 -20.19 12.47 -1.40
C SER A 111 -19.06 13.51 -1.38
N GLU A 112 -17.89 13.15 -0.85
CA GLU A 112 -16.68 13.96 -0.99
C GLU A 112 -16.09 13.79 -2.41
N GLY A 113 -15.37 14.80 -2.89
CA GLY A 113 -14.84 14.85 -4.26
C GLY A 113 -15.76 15.55 -5.27
N VAL A 114 -15.41 15.43 -6.56
CA VAL A 114 -16.18 16.06 -7.65
C VAL A 114 -17.55 15.38 -7.78
N LYS A 115 -18.65 16.14 -7.90
CA LYS A 115 -19.99 15.55 -8.08
C LYS A 115 -20.04 14.68 -9.34
N THR A 116 -20.49 13.43 -9.22
CA THR A 116 -20.65 12.52 -10.38
C THR A 116 -21.99 11.79 -10.35
N SER A 117 -22.39 11.28 -11.52
CA SER A 117 -23.54 10.37 -11.67
C SER A 117 -23.17 8.89 -11.53
N TRP A 118 -21.98 8.56 -11.02
CA TRP A 118 -21.47 7.20 -10.99
C TRP A 118 -22.18 6.34 -9.94
N GLN A 119 -22.25 5.03 -10.20
CA GLN A 119 -22.86 4.09 -9.28
C GLN A 119 -21.99 3.90 -8.02
N ARG A 120 -22.65 3.61 -6.89
CA ARG A 120 -21.98 3.35 -5.59
C ARG A 120 -20.90 2.27 -5.68
N SER A 121 -21.13 1.22 -6.48
CA SER A 121 -20.17 0.15 -6.72
C SER A 121 -18.89 0.67 -7.39
N THR A 122 -19.02 1.52 -8.42
CA THR A 122 -17.88 2.14 -9.10
C THR A 122 -17.07 3.01 -8.15
N LEU A 123 -17.75 3.82 -7.32
CA LEU A 123 -17.09 4.68 -6.33
C LEU A 123 -16.35 3.87 -5.26
N LEU A 124 -16.92 2.74 -4.83
CA LEU A 124 -16.27 1.84 -3.87
C LEU A 124 -15.02 1.16 -4.46
N VAL A 125 -15.10 0.64 -5.69
CA VAL A 125 -13.95 0.01 -6.37
C VAL A 125 -12.82 1.03 -6.57
N LEU A 126 -13.17 2.26 -6.96
CA LEU A 126 -12.22 3.35 -7.13
C LEU A 126 -11.53 3.67 -5.80
N ALA A 127 -12.30 3.84 -4.73
CA ALA A 127 -11.76 4.10 -3.39
C ALA A 127 -10.78 3.00 -2.96
N ILE A 128 -11.15 1.72 -3.10
CA ILE A 128 -10.27 0.59 -2.75
C ILE A 128 -8.99 0.59 -3.61
N THR A 129 -9.12 0.83 -4.91
CA THR A 129 -7.98 0.83 -5.85
C THR A 129 -6.95 1.89 -5.44
N LEU A 130 -7.40 3.08 -5.07
CA LEU A 130 -6.51 4.17 -4.67
C LEU A 130 -5.77 3.91 -3.37
N HIS A 131 -6.38 3.18 -2.45
CA HIS A 131 -5.71 2.76 -1.21
C HIS A 131 -4.64 1.69 -1.48
N ASN A 132 -4.83 0.86 -2.51
CA ASN A 132 -3.86 -0.19 -2.88
C ASN A 132 -2.70 0.33 -3.75
N ILE A 133 -2.82 1.52 -4.36
CA ILE A 133 -1.72 2.12 -5.14
C ILE A 133 -0.47 2.36 -4.28
N PRO A 134 -0.55 3.00 -3.10
CA PRO A 134 0.58 3.15 -2.18
C PRO A 134 1.25 1.82 -1.80
N GLU A 135 0.48 0.75 -1.59
CA GLU A 135 1.01 -0.57 -1.25
C GLU A 135 1.82 -1.17 -2.41
N GLY A 136 1.25 -1.15 -3.63
CA GLY A 136 1.96 -1.60 -4.82
C GLY A 136 3.22 -0.78 -5.11
N LEU A 137 3.15 0.55 -4.90
CA LEU A 137 4.31 1.43 -5.05
C LEU A 137 5.40 1.09 -4.03
N ALA A 138 5.04 0.83 -2.76
CA ALA A 138 5.98 0.49 -1.72
C ALA A 138 6.76 -0.80 -2.04
N VAL A 139 6.06 -1.85 -2.53
CA VAL A 139 6.69 -3.08 -3.01
C VAL A 139 7.66 -2.78 -4.17
N GLY A 140 7.23 -1.99 -5.16
CA GLY A 140 8.07 -1.59 -6.28
C GLY A 140 9.33 -0.83 -5.87
N VAL A 141 9.22 0.12 -4.94
CA VAL A 141 10.36 0.87 -4.39
C VAL A 141 11.32 -0.04 -3.64
N ALA A 142 10.82 -0.99 -2.84
CA ALA A 142 11.67 -1.92 -2.10
C ALA A 142 12.50 -2.82 -3.03
N PHE A 143 11.89 -3.42 -4.05
CA PHE A 143 12.62 -4.21 -5.05
C PHE A 143 13.56 -3.36 -5.91
N GLY A 144 13.17 -2.13 -6.24
CA GLY A 144 14.03 -1.17 -6.93
C GLY A 144 15.27 -0.77 -6.12
N ALA A 145 15.12 -0.58 -4.80
CA ALA A 145 16.22 -0.25 -3.91
C ALA A 145 17.23 -1.39 -3.76
N VAL A 146 16.72 -2.64 -3.65
CA VAL A 146 17.57 -3.85 -3.67
C VAL A 146 18.34 -3.95 -4.98
N ALA A 147 17.68 -3.70 -6.11
CA ALA A 147 18.32 -3.74 -7.43
C ALA A 147 19.37 -2.64 -7.63
N ALA A 148 19.19 -1.49 -7.01
CA ALA A 148 20.16 -0.39 -7.01
C ALA A 148 21.41 -0.69 -6.13
N GLY A 149 21.43 -1.82 -5.42
CA GLY A 149 22.55 -2.23 -4.58
C GLY A 149 22.70 -1.39 -3.30
N LEU A 150 21.60 -0.82 -2.81
CA LEU A 150 21.62 -0.01 -1.60
C LEU A 150 21.84 -0.89 -0.36
N PRO A 151 22.86 -0.63 0.49
CA PRO A 151 23.19 -1.49 1.63
C PRO A 151 22.04 -1.63 2.64
N SER A 152 21.24 -0.57 2.76
CA SER A 152 20.06 -0.49 3.61
C SER A 152 18.83 -1.26 3.08
N ALA A 153 18.84 -1.70 1.81
CA ALA A 153 17.75 -2.44 1.19
C ALA A 153 18.07 -3.93 1.07
N THR A 154 17.24 -4.79 1.65
CA THR A 154 17.43 -6.25 1.57
C THR A 154 16.31 -6.93 0.81
N ILE A 155 16.63 -8.01 0.10
CA ILE A 155 15.62 -8.85 -0.57
C ILE A 155 14.61 -9.40 0.43
N GLY A 156 15.05 -9.73 1.65
CA GLY A 156 14.18 -10.20 2.73
C GLY A 156 13.15 -9.16 3.14
N ALA A 157 13.55 -7.89 3.29
CA ALA A 157 12.63 -6.79 3.59
C ALA A 157 11.65 -6.52 2.43
N ALA A 158 12.12 -6.58 1.18
CA ALA A 158 11.27 -6.41 0.01
C ALA A 158 10.22 -7.52 -0.12
N ILE A 159 10.60 -8.78 0.16
CA ILE A 159 9.67 -9.91 0.20
C ILE A 159 8.71 -9.79 1.37
N ALA A 160 9.17 -9.39 2.56
CA ALA A 160 8.30 -9.26 3.74
C ALA A 160 7.26 -8.13 3.63
N LEU A 161 7.49 -7.16 2.74
CA LEU A 161 6.54 -6.10 2.41
C LEU A 161 5.42 -6.57 1.46
N ALA A 162 5.62 -7.67 0.73
CA ALA A 162 4.66 -8.28 -0.19
C ALA A 162 3.98 -9.50 0.44
#